data_AF-A0A9X3F4Z2-F1
#
_entry.id   AF-A0A9X3F4Z2-F1
#
_cell.length_a   1.000
_cell.length_b   1.000
_cell.length_c   1.000
_cell.angle_alpha   90.00
_cell.angle_beta   90.00
_cell.angle_gamma   90.00
#
_symmetry.space_group_name_H-M   'P 1'
#
loop_
_entity.id
_entity.type
_entity.pdbx_description
1 polymer ?
#
loop_
_entity_poly.entity_id
_entity_poly.type
_entity_poly.pdbx_seq_one_letter_code
_entity_poly.pdbx_strand_id
1 'polypeptide(L)'
;MDNNMTLIKVNSKPRFVEDVQPVRDTSDIHFMAANTKPMSFEEIRSKHTIPVFAKDNESTISHQEFIETVSIVADKIFGGEQILAPAVRVSHPIKGRIPSAVGKPAKELLEHEKTLYFERMAFCIEVASINDRVGKNSLNLTIGGVRSYNLENLYSRKSEERFKLFIGFQNKVCTNLCISTDGFKSDVKVRTVAELAKAAYDLMGNFNVYKEIEKFSTLPQTMITEQQFAQIIGRARMYQNMPYKDRKELPQFPLSDGQVNLVVKDYYSDDSFCRNDLGNINLWRLYNLFTGANKMSYIDNFLDRNVGCQQFIGGLNEAIGLNKHHWFVS
;
A
#
# COMPACT_ATOMS: atom_id res chain seq x y z
N MET A 1 62.12 -48.55 6.52
CA MET A 1 62.57 -47.15 6.55
C MET A 1 61.42 -46.34 5.99
N ASP A 2 60.63 -45.77 6.89
CA ASP A 2 59.37 -45.10 6.59
C ASP A 2 59.61 -43.71 6.02
N ASN A 3 59.11 -43.46 4.80
CA ASN A 3 59.11 -42.13 4.20
C ASN A 3 57.85 -41.39 4.65
N ASN A 4 57.99 -40.59 5.70
CA ASN A 4 56.93 -39.81 6.30
C ASN A 4 56.56 -38.62 5.39
N MET A 5 55.48 -38.72 4.60
CA MET A 5 54.93 -37.59 3.85
C MET A 5 54.33 -36.56 4.82
N THR A 6 54.94 -35.39 4.90
CA THR A 6 54.40 -34.27 5.67
C THR A 6 53.41 -33.49 4.81
N LEU A 7 52.11 -33.55 5.14
CA LEU A 7 51.09 -32.73 4.52
C LEU A 7 51.25 -31.26 4.96
N ILE A 8 51.58 -30.38 4.02
CA ILE A 8 51.65 -28.93 4.27
C ILE A 8 50.22 -28.37 4.15
N LYS A 9 49.74 -27.75 5.22
CA LYS A 9 48.42 -27.11 5.27
C LYS A 9 48.43 -25.84 4.40
N VAL A 10 47.84 -25.91 3.21
CA VAL A 10 47.69 -24.74 2.33
C VAL A 10 46.53 -23.88 2.83
N ASN A 11 46.82 -22.62 3.16
CA ASN A 11 45.91 -21.53 3.55
C ASN A 11 45.09 -21.71 4.84
N SER A 12 45.57 -21.07 5.91
CA SER A 12 44.86 -20.85 7.19
C SER A 12 44.25 -19.44 7.33
N LYS A 13 43.92 -18.77 6.21
CA LYS A 13 43.15 -17.53 6.26
C LYS A 13 41.68 -17.84 5.97
N PRO A 14 40.75 -17.64 6.93
CA PRO A 14 39.33 -17.67 6.61
C PRO A 14 39.09 -16.57 5.56
N ARG A 15 38.73 -16.97 4.34
CA ARG A 15 38.11 -16.01 3.41
C ARG A 15 36.78 -15.66 4.04
N PHE A 16 36.65 -14.41 4.49
CA PHE A 16 35.34 -13.82 4.68
C PHE A 16 34.68 -13.85 3.31
N VAL A 17 33.73 -14.77 3.13
CA VAL A 17 32.75 -14.63 2.06
C VAL A 17 31.91 -13.45 2.52
N GLU A 18 32.14 -12.27 1.94
CA GLU A 18 31.14 -11.23 2.01
C GLU A 18 29.91 -11.82 1.33
N ASP A 19 28.83 -12.02 2.09
CA ASP A 19 27.52 -12.28 1.52
C ASP A 19 27.17 -11.04 0.69
N VAL A 20 27.50 -11.08 -0.60
CA VAL A 20 27.03 -10.09 -1.57
C VAL A 20 25.52 -10.30 -1.64
N GLN A 21 24.78 -9.53 -0.85
CA GLN A 21 23.33 -9.49 -0.99
C GLN A 21 23.03 -9.07 -2.43
N PRO A 22 22.28 -9.86 -3.19
CA PRO A 22 21.92 -9.48 -4.54
C PRO A 22 21.19 -8.14 -4.48
N VAL A 23 21.64 -7.18 -5.28
CA VAL A 23 20.98 -5.89 -5.42
C VAL A 23 19.58 -6.16 -5.95
N ARG A 24 18.56 -6.01 -5.10
CA ARG A 24 17.15 -6.16 -5.48
C ARG A 24 16.69 -4.84 -6.11
N ASP A 25 16.06 -4.92 -7.28
CA ASP A 25 15.35 -3.76 -7.83
C ASP A 25 14.29 -3.28 -6.84
N THR A 26 14.05 -1.97 -6.79
CA THR A 26 13.06 -1.39 -5.87
C THR A 26 11.69 -1.40 -6.53
N SER A 27 10.65 -1.72 -5.74
CA SER A 27 9.25 -1.61 -6.17
C SER A 27 8.92 -0.19 -6.63
N ASP A 28 7.88 -0.01 -7.45
CA ASP A 28 7.55 1.32 -7.96
C ASP A 28 6.99 2.25 -6.86
N ILE A 29 7.55 3.45 -6.74
CA ILE A 29 7.19 4.44 -5.73
C ILE A 29 5.88 5.20 -6.05
N HIS A 30 5.38 5.12 -7.29
CA HIS A 30 4.25 5.93 -7.77
C HIS A 30 2.87 5.39 -7.35
N PHE A 31 2.83 4.34 -6.52
CA PHE A 31 1.59 3.78 -5.98
C PHE A 31 0.74 4.81 -5.19
N MET A 32 1.37 5.87 -4.69
CA MET A 32 0.73 6.97 -3.98
C MET A 32 1.48 8.27 -4.25
N ALA A 33 0.78 9.42 -4.30
CA ALA A 33 1.37 10.70 -4.69
C ALA A 33 1.10 11.83 -3.68
N ALA A 34 -0.16 12.08 -3.31
CA ALA A 34 -0.50 13.29 -2.58
C ALA A 34 0.14 13.39 -1.20
N ASN A 35 0.75 14.55 -0.92
CA ASN A 35 1.24 14.93 0.41
C ASN A 35 2.22 13.94 1.04
N THR A 36 2.89 13.12 0.23
CA THR A 36 3.89 12.16 0.68
C THR A 36 5.23 12.40 -0.01
N LYS A 37 6.31 11.93 0.63
CA LYS A 37 7.66 11.95 0.07
C LYS A 37 8.15 10.52 -0.13
N PRO A 38 8.80 10.22 -1.27
CA PRO A 38 9.52 8.96 -1.41
C PRO A 38 10.64 8.92 -0.38
N MET A 39 10.89 7.74 0.18
CA MET A 39 11.90 7.52 1.20
C MET A 39 12.59 6.18 0.94
N SER A 40 13.92 6.14 1.07
CA SER A 40 14.62 4.86 0.99
C SER A 40 14.48 4.11 2.32
N PHE A 41 14.40 2.79 2.25
CA PHE A 41 14.34 1.95 3.43
C PHE A 41 15.59 2.13 4.32
N GLU A 42 16.77 2.24 3.72
CA GLU A 42 18.04 2.45 4.44
C GLU A 42 18.08 3.77 5.20
N GLU A 43 17.51 4.84 4.64
CA GLU A 43 17.41 6.13 5.32
C GLU A 43 16.50 6.05 6.56
N ILE A 44 15.36 5.36 6.45
CA ILE A 44 14.46 5.16 7.61
C ILE A 44 15.19 4.38 8.70
N ARG A 45 15.91 3.33 8.32
CA ARG A 45 16.62 2.46 9.23
C ARG A 45 17.77 3.15 9.96
N SER A 46 18.55 3.97 9.27
CA SER A 46 19.80 4.56 9.78
C SER A 46 19.66 5.95 10.39
N LYS A 47 18.67 6.75 9.94
CA LYS A 47 18.59 8.17 10.31
C LYS A 47 17.36 8.56 11.13
N HIS A 48 16.31 7.73 11.16
CA HIS A 48 15.08 8.10 11.85
C HIS A 48 15.01 7.55 13.28
N THR A 49 14.53 8.38 14.19
CA THR A 49 14.29 7.98 15.58
C THR A 49 12.99 7.18 15.71
N ILE A 50 12.90 6.36 16.75
CA ILE A 50 11.71 5.55 17.05
C ILE A 50 10.92 6.26 18.17
N PRO A 51 9.61 6.53 17.98
CA PRO A 51 8.77 7.06 19.05
C PRO A 51 8.61 6.06 20.21
N VAL A 52 8.45 6.59 21.42
CA VAL A 52 8.26 5.82 22.66
C VAL A 52 6.96 6.21 23.37
N PHE A 53 6.43 5.32 24.19
CA PHE A 53 5.32 5.59 25.09
C PHE A 53 5.80 6.34 26.33
N ALA A 54 5.21 7.50 26.63
CA ALA A 54 5.78 8.45 27.59
C ALA A 54 5.75 7.95 29.05
N LYS A 55 4.82 7.06 29.42
CA LYS A 55 4.65 6.64 30.83
C LYS A 55 5.59 5.52 31.28
N ASP A 56 6.05 4.69 30.35
CA ASP A 56 6.91 3.52 30.62
C ASP A 56 8.18 3.53 29.76
N ASN A 57 8.31 4.51 28.85
CA ASN A 57 9.45 4.68 27.95
C ASN A 57 9.70 3.48 27.03
N GLU A 58 8.69 2.63 26.82
CA GLU A 58 8.79 1.51 25.90
C GLU A 58 8.71 2.01 24.46
N SER A 59 9.54 1.43 23.58
CA SER A 59 9.53 1.78 22.16
C SER A 59 8.28 1.25 21.47
N THR A 60 7.76 2.04 20.55
CA THR A 60 6.81 1.54 19.55
C THR A 60 7.49 0.48 18.71
N ILE A 61 6.71 -0.43 18.12
CA ILE A 61 7.19 -1.13 16.93
C ILE A 61 7.53 -0.03 15.91
N SER A 62 8.62 -0.14 15.17
CA SER A 62 9.06 0.93 14.27
C SER A 62 8.51 0.77 12.85
N HIS A 63 8.70 1.79 11.99
CA HIS A 63 8.48 1.65 10.56
C HIS A 63 9.38 0.58 9.95
N GLN A 64 10.66 0.57 10.34
CA GLN A 64 11.62 -0.40 9.84
C GLN A 64 11.30 -1.82 10.26
N GLU A 65 10.97 -2.06 11.54
CA GLU A 65 10.57 -3.39 12.00
C GLU A 65 9.31 -3.87 11.27
N PHE A 66 8.37 -2.98 10.97
CA PHE A 66 7.18 -3.34 10.20
C PHE A 66 7.53 -3.80 8.78
N ILE A 67 8.33 -3.02 8.06
CA ILE A 67 8.75 -3.34 6.69
C ILE A 67 9.57 -4.63 6.67
N GLU A 68 10.55 -4.77 7.56
CA GLU A 68 11.39 -5.97 7.67
C GLU A 68 10.56 -7.21 7.97
N THR A 69 9.61 -7.10 8.91
CA THR A 69 8.73 -8.22 9.29
C THR A 69 7.90 -8.69 8.11
N VAL A 70 7.26 -7.76 7.39
CA VAL A 70 6.45 -8.11 6.23
C VAL A 70 7.32 -8.66 5.09
N SER A 71 8.53 -8.11 4.90
CA SER A 71 9.49 -8.61 3.90
C SER A 71 9.93 -10.05 4.20
N ILE A 72 10.26 -10.36 5.46
CA ILE A 72 10.64 -11.72 5.89
C ILE A 72 9.49 -12.70 5.68
N VAL A 73 8.27 -12.29 6.01
CA VAL A 73 7.08 -13.13 5.80
C VAL A 73 6.83 -13.36 4.30
N ALA A 74 6.98 -12.32 3.47
CA ALA A 74 6.86 -12.44 2.02
C ALA A 74 7.92 -13.39 1.43
N ASP A 75 9.19 -13.23 1.81
CA ASP A 75 10.29 -14.12 1.39
C ASP A 75 10.03 -15.58 1.81
N LYS A 76 9.37 -15.80 2.95
CA LYS A 76 9.02 -17.14 3.44
C LYS A 76 7.86 -17.78 2.67
N ILE A 77 6.81 -17.02 2.37
CA ILE A 77 5.60 -17.53 1.70
C ILE A 77 5.83 -17.68 0.20
N PHE A 78 6.49 -16.69 -0.41
CA PHE A 78 6.76 -16.63 -1.85
C PHE A 78 8.22 -17.02 -2.13
N GLY A 79 8.73 -18.00 -1.37
CA GLY A 79 10.10 -18.47 -1.52
C GLY A 79 10.36 -19.00 -2.94
N GLY A 80 11.42 -18.49 -3.58
CA GLY A 80 11.75 -18.81 -4.98
C GLY A 80 11.21 -17.82 -6.01
N GLU A 81 10.33 -16.90 -5.61
CA GLU A 81 9.83 -15.83 -6.45
C GLU A 81 10.79 -14.63 -6.49
N GLN A 82 10.67 -13.79 -7.52
CA GLN A 82 11.41 -12.53 -7.64
C GLN A 82 10.72 -11.44 -6.81
N ILE A 83 11.16 -11.29 -5.56
CA ILE A 83 10.63 -10.28 -4.63
C ILE A 83 11.53 -9.04 -4.66
N LEU A 84 10.93 -7.89 -4.93
CA LEU A 84 11.63 -6.61 -5.02
C LEU A 84 11.86 -5.96 -3.65
N ALA A 85 12.75 -4.97 -3.59
CA ALA A 85 12.92 -4.14 -2.39
C ALA A 85 11.69 -3.23 -2.17
N PRO A 86 11.39 -2.88 -0.91
CA PRO A 86 10.21 -2.08 -0.57
C PRO A 86 10.29 -0.65 -1.12
N ALA A 87 9.20 -0.19 -1.74
CA ALA A 87 8.97 1.21 -2.04
C ALA A 87 8.28 1.88 -0.85
N VAL A 88 8.84 2.96 -0.32
CA VAL A 88 8.31 3.62 0.88
C VAL A 88 7.90 5.07 0.60
N ARG A 89 6.74 5.44 1.15
CA ARG A 89 6.19 6.80 1.16
C ARG A 89 5.91 7.23 2.59
N VAL A 90 6.36 8.43 2.95
CA VAL A 90 6.18 8.98 4.29
C VAL A 90 5.52 10.36 4.27
N SER A 91 4.85 10.74 5.34
CA SER A 91 4.29 12.08 5.51
C SER A 91 4.34 12.53 6.98
N HIS A 92 4.09 13.82 7.20
CA HIS A 92 4.05 14.44 8.54
C HIS A 92 5.38 14.26 9.31
N PRO A 93 6.45 14.96 8.90
CA PRO A 93 7.73 14.90 9.59
C PRO A 93 7.63 15.47 11.00
N ILE A 94 8.01 14.68 11.99
CA ILE A 94 8.15 15.11 13.38
C ILE A 94 9.62 15.36 13.66
N LYS A 95 9.96 16.63 13.83
CA LYS A 95 11.32 17.09 14.09
C LYS A 95 11.49 17.35 15.58
N GLY A 96 12.54 16.77 16.15
CA GLY A 96 12.90 16.94 17.55
C GLY A 96 14.36 17.32 17.72
N ARG A 97 14.86 17.10 18.94
CA ARG A 97 16.25 17.32 19.30
C ARG A 97 16.73 16.25 20.27
N ILE A 98 18.03 15.98 20.27
CA ILE A 98 18.65 15.07 21.23
C ILE A 98 18.63 15.67 22.66
N PRO A 99 18.73 14.83 23.72
CA PRO A 99 18.65 15.30 25.11
C PRO A 99 19.67 16.38 25.48
N SER A 100 20.89 16.33 24.94
CA SER A 100 21.94 17.32 25.23
C SER A 100 21.69 18.70 24.62
N ALA A 101 20.76 18.83 23.67
CA ALA A 101 20.40 20.09 23.01
C ALA A 101 19.06 20.67 23.48
N VAL A 102 18.54 20.19 24.63
CA VAL A 102 17.33 20.72 25.27
C VAL A 102 17.53 22.20 25.63
N GLY A 103 16.52 23.03 25.35
CA GLY A 103 16.58 24.48 25.57
C GLY A 103 17.24 25.28 24.44
N LYS A 104 18.01 24.65 23.55
CA LYS A 104 18.62 25.32 22.39
C LYS A 104 17.56 25.74 21.37
N PRO A 105 17.52 27.01 20.90
CA PRO A 105 16.59 27.45 19.86
C PRO A 105 16.71 26.62 18.58
N ALA A 106 15.59 26.37 17.89
CA ALA A 106 15.58 25.49 16.71
C ALA A 106 16.52 25.96 15.58
N LYS A 107 16.73 27.27 15.46
CA LYS A 107 17.64 27.89 14.48
C LYS A 107 19.13 27.63 14.77
N GLU A 108 19.48 27.25 15.99
CA GLU A 108 20.86 27.02 16.46
C GLU A 108 21.21 25.53 16.51
N LEU A 109 20.24 24.63 16.29
CA LEU A 109 20.47 23.19 16.29
C LEU A 109 21.40 22.78 15.14
N LEU A 110 22.49 22.12 15.51
CA LEU A 110 23.39 21.42 14.59
C LEU A 110 22.68 20.19 14.01
N GLU A 111 23.11 19.70 12.86
CA GLU A 111 22.40 18.62 12.18
C GLU A 111 22.36 17.33 13.01
N HIS A 112 23.46 16.99 13.69
CA HIS A 112 23.52 15.83 14.60
C HIS A 112 22.68 16.01 15.88
N GLU A 113 22.25 17.23 16.20
CA GLU A 113 21.39 17.49 17.35
C GLU A 113 19.91 17.34 16.99
N LYS A 114 19.56 17.28 15.70
CA LYS A 114 18.19 17.16 15.23
C LYS A 114 17.78 15.68 15.18
N THR A 115 16.56 15.41 15.60
CA THR A 115 15.93 14.10 15.41
C THR A 115 14.79 14.22 14.42
N LEU A 116 14.53 13.15 13.67
CA LEU A 116 13.47 13.10 12.69
C LEU A 116 12.82 11.71 12.75
N TYR A 117 11.50 11.70 12.77
CA TYR A 117 10.72 10.56 12.33
C TYR A 117 9.51 11.06 11.55
N PHE A 118 8.82 10.17 10.86
CA PHE A 118 7.57 10.51 10.17
C PHE A 118 6.41 9.92 10.95
N GLU A 119 5.32 10.67 11.09
CA GLU A 119 4.14 10.17 11.79
C GLU A 119 3.45 9.05 11.00
N ARG A 120 3.51 9.10 9.66
CA ARG A 120 2.79 8.16 8.79
C ARG A 120 3.69 7.61 7.69
N MET A 121 3.59 6.31 7.46
CA MET A 121 4.33 5.57 6.45
C MET A 121 3.43 4.58 5.74
N ALA A 122 3.58 4.49 4.43
CA ALA A 122 3.03 3.45 3.58
C ALA A 122 4.16 2.80 2.79
N PHE A 123 4.09 1.49 2.55
CA PHE A 123 5.05 0.81 1.70
C PHE A 123 4.38 -0.27 0.85
N CYS A 124 5.06 -0.62 -0.24
CA CYS A 124 4.71 -1.72 -1.14
C CYS A 124 5.95 -2.57 -1.45
N ILE A 125 5.76 -3.88 -1.58
CA ILE A 125 6.74 -4.89 -1.96
C ILE A 125 6.11 -5.68 -3.11
N GLU A 126 6.72 -5.58 -4.28
CA GLU A 126 6.27 -6.31 -5.47
C GLU A 126 6.89 -7.71 -5.53
N VAL A 127 6.08 -8.71 -5.81
CA VAL A 127 6.51 -10.06 -6.16
C VAL A 127 6.40 -10.19 -7.68
N ALA A 128 7.43 -9.72 -8.38
CA ALA A 128 7.38 -9.42 -9.82
C ALA A 128 7.15 -10.67 -10.70
N SER A 129 7.59 -11.84 -10.25
CA SER A 129 7.40 -13.11 -10.96
C SER A 129 5.98 -13.68 -10.83
N ILE A 130 5.22 -13.30 -9.80
CA ILE A 130 3.79 -13.60 -9.73
C ILE A 130 3.03 -12.46 -10.41
N ASN A 131 2.71 -12.67 -11.67
CA ASN A 131 2.02 -11.69 -12.49
C ASN A 131 0.94 -12.34 -13.37
N ASP A 132 -0.03 -11.53 -13.78
CA ASP A 132 -1.06 -11.90 -14.75
C ASP A 132 -1.50 -10.67 -15.55
N ARG A 133 -2.47 -10.82 -16.45
CA ARG A 133 -2.96 -9.76 -17.32
C ARG A 133 -4.47 -9.60 -17.23
N VAL A 134 -4.90 -8.35 -17.15
CA VAL A 134 -6.30 -7.96 -17.32
C VAL A 134 -6.40 -7.06 -18.54
N GLY A 135 -7.03 -7.57 -19.60
CA GLY A 135 -7.02 -6.94 -20.91
C GLY A 135 -5.57 -6.81 -21.44
N LYS A 136 -5.09 -5.58 -21.61
CA LYS A 136 -3.72 -5.29 -22.06
C LYS A 136 -2.77 -4.91 -20.92
N ASN A 137 -3.23 -4.89 -19.68
CA ASN A 137 -2.46 -4.41 -18.55
C ASN A 137 -1.83 -5.57 -17.78
N SER A 138 -0.52 -5.51 -17.58
CA SER A 138 0.20 -6.44 -16.69
C SER A 138 -0.02 -6.05 -15.24
N LEU A 139 -0.33 -7.03 -14.42
CA LEU A 139 -0.53 -6.90 -12.99
C LEU A 139 0.52 -7.74 -12.26
N ASN A 140 1.20 -7.16 -11.29
CA ASN A 140 2.15 -7.90 -10.44
C ASN A 140 1.60 -7.99 -9.03
N LEU A 141 1.74 -9.16 -8.39
CA LEU A 141 1.35 -9.34 -7.00
C LEU A 141 2.12 -8.33 -6.14
N THR A 142 1.42 -7.65 -5.26
CA THR A 142 1.98 -6.58 -4.43
C THR A 142 1.46 -6.70 -3.01
N ILE A 143 2.36 -6.60 -2.05
CA ILE A 143 2.11 -6.72 -0.61
C ILE A 143 2.53 -5.41 0.04
N GLY A 144 1.91 -5.03 1.14
CA GLY A 144 2.41 -3.87 1.87
C GLY A 144 1.58 -3.54 3.08
N GLY A 145 1.75 -2.31 3.55
CA GLY A 145 1.06 -1.86 4.72
C GLY A 145 1.15 -0.37 4.98
N VAL A 146 0.36 0.07 5.95
CA VAL A 146 0.34 1.44 6.46
C VAL A 146 0.53 1.39 7.97
N ARG A 147 1.39 2.30 8.44
CA ARG A 147 1.56 2.59 9.86
C ARG A 147 1.40 4.09 10.08
N SER A 148 0.61 4.45 11.08
CA SER A 148 0.39 5.84 11.46
C SER A 148 0.42 5.98 12.99
N TYR A 149 1.44 6.67 13.51
CA TYR A 149 1.63 6.86 14.96
C TYR A 149 0.56 7.74 15.62
N ASN A 150 -0.17 8.54 14.86
CA ASN A 150 -1.31 9.32 15.36
C ASN A 150 -2.51 8.47 15.80
N LEU A 151 -2.54 7.19 15.44
CA LEU A 151 -3.54 6.24 15.93
C LEU A 151 -3.22 5.76 17.35
N GLU A 152 -1.99 6.01 17.81
CA GLU A 152 -1.51 5.61 19.13
C GLU A 152 -1.58 6.76 20.12
N ASN A 153 -1.87 6.44 21.38
CA ASN A 153 -1.72 7.38 22.48
C ASN A 153 -0.29 7.31 23.03
N LEU A 154 0.66 7.98 22.39
CA LEU A 154 2.06 7.99 22.84
C LEU A 154 2.25 8.62 24.23
N TYR A 155 1.24 9.29 24.80
CA TYR A 155 1.27 9.81 26.17
C TYR A 155 0.85 8.79 27.24
N SER A 156 0.45 7.57 26.84
CA SER A 156 0.09 6.48 27.75
C SER A 156 1.25 5.53 28.01
N ARG A 157 0.95 4.42 28.70
CA ARG A 157 1.78 3.21 28.71
C ARG A 157 1.60 2.48 27.38
N LYS A 158 2.55 1.61 27.01
CA LYS A 158 2.46 0.78 25.81
C LYS A 158 1.15 -0.01 25.81
N SER A 159 0.46 0.06 24.68
CA SER A 159 -0.77 -0.68 24.39
C SER A 159 -0.61 -1.47 23.10
N GLU A 160 -1.70 -2.09 22.66
CA GLU A 160 -1.77 -2.56 21.27
C GLU A 160 -1.58 -1.38 20.32
N GLU A 161 -0.73 -1.61 19.32
CA GLU A 161 -0.42 -0.71 18.23
C GLU A 161 -1.16 -1.16 16.97
N ARG A 162 -1.55 -0.20 16.12
CA ARG A 162 -2.41 -0.42 14.96
C ARG A 162 -1.66 -0.33 13.64
N PHE A 163 -1.96 -1.29 12.78
CA PHE A 163 -1.37 -1.41 11.45
C PHE A 163 -2.45 -1.71 10.43
N LYS A 164 -2.17 -1.40 9.18
CA LYS A 164 -2.92 -1.91 8.04
C LYS A 164 -2.00 -2.79 7.21
N LEU A 165 -2.51 -3.94 6.78
CA LEU A 165 -1.80 -4.89 5.93
C LEU A 165 -2.62 -5.15 4.68
N PHE A 166 -1.95 -5.29 3.54
CA PHE A 166 -2.61 -5.70 2.32
C PHE A 166 -1.75 -6.65 1.49
N ILE A 167 -2.44 -7.43 0.67
CA ILE A 167 -1.93 -8.21 -0.46
C ILE A 167 -2.94 -8.06 -1.60
N GLY A 168 -2.46 -7.82 -2.81
CA GLY A 168 -3.30 -7.59 -3.98
C GLY A 168 -2.42 -7.50 -5.21
N PHE A 169 -2.86 -6.73 -6.20
CA PHE A 169 -2.07 -6.52 -7.41
C PHE A 169 -1.72 -5.05 -7.61
N GLN A 170 -0.69 -4.78 -8.39
CA GLN A 170 -0.39 -3.45 -8.90
C GLN A 170 -0.44 -3.49 -10.43
N ASN A 171 -1.20 -2.56 -11.01
CA ASN A 171 -1.22 -2.38 -12.46
C ASN A 171 0.06 -1.68 -12.93
N LYS A 172 0.88 -2.36 -13.73
CA LYS A 172 2.19 -1.84 -14.15
C LYS A 172 2.12 -0.67 -15.12
N VAL A 173 0.97 -0.39 -15.74
CA VAL A 173 0.81 0.77 -16.63
C VAL A 173 0.72 2.07 -15.84
N CYS A 174 -0.02 2.06 -14.74
CA CYS A 174 -0.32 3.26 -13.97
C CYS A 174 0.13 3.20 -12.52
N THR A 175 0.68 2.08 -12.04
CA THR A 175 1.04 1.76 -10.65
C THR A 175 -0.11 1.86 -9.65
N ASN A 176 -1.36 1.77 -10.13
CA ASN A 176 -2.53 1.71 -9.26
C ASN A 176 -2.54 0.37 -8.51
N LEU A 177 -2.81 0.42 -7.20
CA LEU A 177 -3.07 -0.79 -6.44
C LEU A 177 -4.48 -1.30 -6.74
N CYS A 178 -4.60 -2.62 -6.80
CA CYS A 178 -5.83 -3.36 -7.01
C CYS A 178 -6.02 -4.28 -5.80
N ILE A 179 -6.73 -3.77 -4.77
CA ILE A 179 -6.87 -4.44 -3.47
C ILE A 179 -8.35 -4.73 -3.23
N SER A 180 -8.65 -5.96 -2.85
CA SER A 180 -10.00 -6.38 -2.44
C SER A 180 -10.11 -6.58 -0.94
N THR A 181 -11.33 -6.86 -0.49
CA THR A 181 -11.63 -7.22 0.90
C THR A 181 -10.84 -8.43 1.38
N ASP A 182 -10.67 -9.44 0.53
CA ASP A 182 -9.98 -10.68 0.88
C ASP A 182 -8.47 -10.44 1.07
N GLY A 183 -7.95 -9.38 0.41
CA GLY A 183 -6.56 -8.97 0.45
C GLY A 183 -6.25 -7.85 1.43
N PHE A 184 -7.16 -7.43 2.31
CA PHE A 184 -6.96 -6.26 3.17
C PHE A 184 -7.35 -6.49 4.63
N LYS A 185 -6.45 -6.14 5.55
CA LYS A 185 -6.74 -6.01 6.98
C LYS A 185 -6.58 -4.56 7.41
N SER A 186 -7.72 -3.92 7.73
CA SER A 186 -7.81 -2.49 8.04
C SER A 186 -7.41 -2.11 9.47
N ASP A 187 -7.44 -3.07 10.41
CA ASP A 187 -7.18 -2.83 11.84
C ASP A 187 -6.45 -4.03 12.46
N VAL A 188 -5.15 -4.14 12.17
CA VAL A 188 -4.27 -5.15 12.77
C VAL A 188 -3.73 -4.59 14.08
N LYS A 189 -4.24 -5.11 15.20
CA LYS A 189 -3.83 -4.73 16.56
C LYS A 189 -2.84 -5.73 17.11
N VAL A 190 -1.64 -5.26 17.45
CA VAL A 190 -0.54 -6.13 17.92
C VAL A 190 0.27 -5.41 18.98
N ARG A 191 0.88 -6.17 19.90
CA ARG A 191 1.83 -5.66 20.89
C ARG A 191 3.27 -6.01 20.54
N THR A 192 3.46 -7.04 19.73
CA THR A 192 4.79 -7.58 19.41
C THR A 192 4.98 -7.75 17.91
N VAL A 193 6.24 -7.73 17.49
CA VAL A 193 6.64 -8.02 16.11
C VAL A 193 6.23 -9.43 15.68
N ALA A 194 6.22 -10.39 16.60
CA ALA A 194 5.79 -11.77 16.32
C ALA A 194 4.29 -11.86 15.97
N GLU A 195 3.44 -11.12 16.68
CA GLU A 195 2.01 -11.02 16.36
C GLU A 195 1.78 -10.35 14.99
N LEU A 196 2.59 -9.32 14.66
CA LEU A 196 2.57 -8.67 13.36
C LEU A 196 2.96 -9.63 12.23
N ALA A 197 4.03 -10.41 12.45
CA ALA A 197 4.48 -11.44 11.52
C ALA A 197 3.39 -12.48 11.28
N LYS A 198 2.72 -12.95 12.35
CA LYS A 198 1.59 -13.87 12.25
C LYS A 198 0.43 -13.27 11.47
N ALA A 199 0.06 -12.02 11.74
CA ALA A 199 -1.04 -11.36 11.04
C ALA A 199 -0.79 -11.22 9.54
N ALA A 200 0.47 -10.92 9.16
CA ALA A 200 0.94 -10.86 7.78
C ALA A 200 0.98 -12.26 7.13
N TYR A 201 1.49 -13.26 7.84
CA TYR A 201 1.54 -14.64 7.37
C TYR A 201 0.13 -15.19 7.08
N ASP A 202 -0.80 -14.98 8.02
CA ASP A 202 -2.19 -15.40 7.88
C ASP A 202 -2.89 -14.67 6.72
N LEU A 203 -2.57 -13.39 6.46
CA LEU A 203 -3.16 -12.66 5.33
C LEU A 203 -2.65 -13.20 3.99
N MET A 204 -1.34 -13.30 3.83
CA MET A 204 -0.72 -13.74 2.57
C MET A 204 -1.05 -15.21 2.27
N GLY A 205 -1.00 -16.09 3.28
CA GLY A 205 -1.25 -17.52 3.10
C GLY A 205 -2.70 -17.88 2.77
N ASN A 206 -3.66 -17.02 3.12
CA ASN A 206 -5.08 -17.21 2.79
C ASN A 206 -5.51 -16.48 1.52
N PHE A 207 -4.63 -15.68 0.91
CA PHE A 207 -4.98 -14.91 -0.27
C PHE A 207 -4.96 -15.77 -1.53
N ASN A 208 -6.11 -15.86 -2.20
CA ASN A 208 -6.23 -16.61 -3.45
C ASN A 208 -5.97 -15.70 -4.66
N VAL A 209 -4.72 -15.75 -5.14
CA VAL A 209 -4.21 -14.99 -6.29
C VAL A 209 -5.08 -15.17 -7.54
N TYR A 210 -5.44 -16.42 -7.88
CA TYR A 210 -6.21 -16.74 -9.08
C TYR A 210 -7.65 -16.20 -9.02
N LYS A 211 -8.33 -16.42 -7.88
CA LYS A 211 -9.70 -15.93 -7.66
C LYS A 211 -9.75 -14.41 -7.79
N GLU A 212 -8.72 -13.71 -7.32
CA GLU A 212 -8.69 -12.25 -7.39
C GLU A 212 -8.49 -11.76 -8.84
N ILE A 213 -7.59 -12.38 -9.61
CA ILE A 213 -7.43 -12.06 -11.05
C ILE A 213 -8.71 -12.35 -11.83
N GLU A 214 -9.39 -13.46 -11.53
CA GLU A 214 -10.65 -13.82 -12.19
C GLU A 214 -11.70 -12.72 -12.03
N LYS A 215 -11.85 -12.15 -10.82
CA LYS A 215 -12.75 -11.00 -10.58
C LYS A 215 -12.42 -9.83 -11.52
N PHE A 216 -11.14 -9.44 -11.62
CA PHE A 216 -10.74 -8.33 -12.48
C PHE A 216 -10.90 -8.64 -13.98
N SER A 217 -10.72 -9.90 -14.37
CA SER A 217 -10.82 -10.35 -15.77
C SER A 217 -12.23 -10.22 -16.36
N THR A 218 -13.26 -10.10 -15.52
CA THR A 218 -14.64 -9.83 -15.97
C THR A 218 -14.89 -8.36 -16.29
N LEU A 219 -14.18 -7.43 -15.66
CA LEU A 219 -14.44 -5.99 -15.77
C LEU A 219 -14.28 -5.40 -17.19
N PRO A 220 -13.33 -5.86 -18.04
CA PRO A 220 -13.25 -5.40 -19.43
C PRO A 220 -14.46 -5.76 -20.29
N GLN A 221 -15.25 -6.77 -19.88
CA GLN A 221 -16.39 -7.29 -20.64
C GLN A 221 -17.65 -6.41 -20.48
N THR A 222 -17.69 -5.60 -19.43
CA THR A 222 -18.83 -4.72 -19.13
C THR A 222 -18.52 -3.29 -19.54
N MET A 223 -19.30 -2.78 -20.49
CA MET A 223 -19.22 -1.40 -20.98
C MET A 223 -20.32 -0.55 -20.33
N ILE A 224 -19.99 0.71 -20.03
CA ILE A 224 -20.98 1.74 -19.71
C ILE A 224 -20.96 2.85 -20.75
N THR A 225 -22.12 3.45 -20.99
CA THR A 225 -22.27 4.60 -21.88
C THR A 225 -21.84 5.89 -21.22
N GLU A 226 -21.61 6.95 -22.01
CA GLU A 226 -21.39 8.30 -21.49
C GLU A 226 -22.54 8.76 -20.57
N GLN A 227 -23.78 8.41 -20.92
CA GLN A 227 -24.95 8.73 -20.10
C GLN A 227 -24.91 8.02 -18.73
N GLN A 228 -24.57 6.72 -18.70
CA GLN A 228 -24.41 5.99 -17.44
C GLN A 228 -23.24 6.53 -16.62
N PHE A 229 -22.13 6.89 -17.26
CA PHE A 229 -21.02 7.54 -16.59
C PHE A 229 -21.45 8.88 -15.97
N ALA A 230 -22.13 9.75 -16.73
CA ALA A 230 -22.65 11.01 -16.22
C ALA A 230 -23.62 10.81 -15.04
N GLN A 231 -24.48 9.79 -15.11
CA GLN A 231 -25.38 9.40 -14.02
C GLN A 231 -24.60 9.00 -12.76
N ILE A 232 -23.58 8.15 -12.89
CA ILE A 232 -22.72 7.74 -11.77
C ILE A 232 -22.09 8.95 -11.10
N ILE A 233 -21.52 9.87 -11.88
CA ILE A 233 -20.86 11.08 -11.38
C ILE A 233 -21.87 12.02 -10.69
N GLY A 234 -23.06 12.21 -11.28
CA GLY A 234 -24.13 13.00 -10.67
C GLY A 234 -24.58 12.42 -9.33
N ARG A 235 -24.85 11.11 -9.30
CA ARG A 235 -25.23 10.36 -8.10
C ARG A 235 -24.13 10.38 -7.03
N ALA A 236 -22.87 10.31 -7.41
CA ALA A 236 -21.73 10.42 -6.49
C ALA A 236 -21.70 11.78 -5.75
N ARG A 237 -21.97 12.88 -6.46
CA ARG A 237 -22.06 14.21 -5.84
C ARG A 237 -23.28 14.34 -4.92
N MET A 238 -24.42 13.78 -5.33
CA MET A 238 -25.62 13.75 -4.49
C MET A 238 -25.37 12.93 -3.21
N TYR A 239 -24.76 11.76 -3.33
CA TYR A 239 -24.45 10.84 -2.22
C TYR A 239 -23.66 11.53 -1.11
N GLN A 240 -22.65 12.33 -1.46
CA GLN A 240 -21.81 13.03 -0.48
C GLN A 240 -22.56 14.08 0.33
N ASN A 241 -23.60 14.70 -0.27
CA ASN A 241 -24.41 15.73 0.36
C ASN A 241 -25.72 15.19 0.96
N MET A 242 -25.99 13.89 0.79
CA MET A 242 -27.22 13.25 1.22
C MET A 242 -27.24 13.09 2.76
N PRO A 243 -28.41 13.30 3.42
CA PRO A 243 -28.57 13.00 4.83
C PRO A 243 -28.21 11.55 5.16
N TYR A 244 -27.64 11.32 6.33
CA TYR A 244 -27.20 9.98 6.75
C TYR A 244 -28.32 8.93 6.65
N LYS A 245 -29.55 9.32 7.00
CA LYS A 245 -30.73 8.45 7.02
C LYS A 245 -31.06 7.87 5.65
N ASP A 246 -30.80 8.64 4.59
CA ASP A 246 -31.15 8.27 3.22
C ASP A 246 -29.99 7.51 2.54
N ARG A 247 -28.74 7.84 2.91
CA ARG A 247 -27.55 7.22 2.31
C ARG A 247 -27.15 5.88 2.91
N LYS A 248 -27.58 5.56 4.14
CA LYS A 248 -27.14 4.33 4.86
C LYS A 248 -27.56 3.03 4.18
N GLU A 249 -28.63 3.05 3.39
CA GLU A 249 -29.15 1.89 2.65
C GLU A 249 -28.56 1.80 1.23
N LEU A 250 -27.76 2.78 0.81
CA LEU A 250 -27.16 2.83 -0.52
C LEU A 250 -25.74 2.25 -0.52
N PRO A 251 -25.27 1.70 -1.67
CA PRO A 251 -23.87 1.31 -1.82
C PRO A 251 -22.94 2.47 -1.46
N GLN A 252 -21.88 2.16 -0.70
CA GLN A 252 -20.93 3.18 -0.28
C GLN A 252 -20.13 3.71 -1.47
N PHE A 253 -20.08 5.03 -1.63
CA PHE A 253 -19.22 5.66 -2.62
C PHE A 253 -17.84 5.97 -2.02
N PRO A 254 -16.72 5.53 -2.63
CA PRO A 254 -15.41 5.54 -1.97
C PRO A 254 -14.60 6.84 -2.13
N LEU A 255 -14.93 7.66 -3.13
CA LEU A 255 -14.14 8.84 -3.50
C LEU A 255 -14.74 10.14 -2.92
N SER A 256 -13.87 11.12 -2.63
CA SER A 256 -14.32 12.48 -2.31
C SER A 256 -14.64 13.29 -3.57
N ASP A 257 -15.33 14.42 -3.41
CA ASP A 257 -15.67 15.33 -4.52
C ASP A 257 -14.47 15.75 -5.37
N GLY A 258 -13.33 16.05 -4.73
CA GLY A 258 -12.09 16.37 -5.44
C GLY A 258 -11.58 15.20 -6.29
N GLN A 259 -11.74 13.96 -5.81
CA GLN A 259 -11.34 12.76 -6.54
C GLN A 259 -12.34 12.41 -7.64
N VAL A 260 -13.63 12.64 -7.44
CA VAL A 260 -14.64 12.55 -8.51
C VAL A 260 -14.30 13.50 -9.65
N ASN A 261 -13.88 14.73 -9.35
CA ASN A 261 -13.40 15.67 -10.38
C ASN A 261 -12.20 15.12 -11.16
N LEU A 262 -11.25 14.46 -10.49
CA LEU A 262 -10.11 13.81 -11.16
C LEU A 262 -10.58 12.68 -12.09
N VAL A 263 -11.49 11.81 -11.62
CA VAL A 263 -12.07 10.76 -12.46
C VAL A 263 -12.74 11.33 -13.72
N VAL A 264 -13.48 12.44 -13.58
CA VAL A 264 -14.12 13.11 -14.73
C VAL A 264 -13.07 13.65 -15.69
N LYS A 265 -12.05 14.35 -15.19
CA LYS A 265 -10.96 14.86 -16.03
C LYS A 265 -10.27 13.73 -16.80
N ASP A 266 -9.93 12.64 -16.11
CA ASP A 266 -9.17 11.53 -16.65
C ASP A 266 -10.04 10.66 -17.59
N TYR A 267 -11.36 10.62 -17.40
CA TYR A 267 -12.29 10.02 -18.36
C TYR A 267 -12.20 10.66 -19.76
N TYR A 268 -11.91 11.96 -19.84
CA TYR A 268 -11.72 12.67 -21.11
C TYR A 268 -10.28 12.70 -21.61
N SER A 269 -9.29 12.61 -20.72
CA SER A 269 -7.90 12.98 -21.05
C SER A 269 -6.81 12.00 -20.62
N ASP A 270 -7.14 10.91 -19.91
CA ASP A 270 -6.15 9.89 -19.54
C ASP A 270 -5.69 9.10 -20.76
N ASP A 271 -4.38 8.95 -20.93
CA ASP A 271 -3.80 8.30 -22.11
C ASP A 271 -4.15 6.81 -22.22
N SER A 272 -4.36 6.13 -21.10
CA SER A 272 -4.50 4.67 -21.03
C SER A 272 -5.94 4.22 -20.76
N PHE A 273 -6.70 4.98 -19.98
CA PHE A 273 -7.96 4.56 -19.38
C PHE A 273 -9.14 5.49 -19.69
N CYS A 274 -8.97 6.50 -20.56
CA CYS A 274 -10.09 7.35 -21.00
C CYS A 274 -11.18 6.57 -21.75
N ARG A 275 -12.29 7.25 -22.04
CA ARG A 275 -13.36 6.74 -22.90
C ARG A 275 -12.88 6.39 -24.32
N ASN A 276 -13.68 5.62 -25.05
CA ASN A 276 -13.50 5.44 -26.50
C ASN A 276 -14.17 6.55 -27.30
N ASP A 277 -14.04 6.51 -28.64
CA ASP A 277 -14.57 7.54 -29.55
C ASP A 277 -16.10 7.69 -29.50
N LEU A 278 -16.82 6.67 -29.02
CA LEU A 278 -18.27 6.69 -28.82
C LEU A 278 -18.67 7.22 -27.43
N GLY A 279 -17.71 7.65 -26.61
CA GLY A 279 -17.94 8.09 -25.23
C GLY A 279 -18.09 6.94 -24.23
N ASN A 280 -17.94 5.68 -24.64
CA ASN A 280 -18.14 4.53 -23.75
C ASN A 280 -16.83 4.15 -23.05
N ILE A 281 -16.94 3.57 -21.85
CA ILE A 281 -15.80 3.09 -21.06
C ILE A 281 -16.12 1.73 -20.44
N ASN A 282 -15.17 0.79 -20.43
CA ASN A 282 -15.35 -0.48 -19.70
C ASN A 282 -15.03 -0.32 -18.21
N LEU A 283 -15.56 -1.22 -17.38
CA LEU A 283 -15.39 -1.14 -15.94
C LEU A 283 -13.94 -1.33 -15.48
N TRP A 284 -13.09 -2.01 -16.24
CA TRP A 284 -11.66 -2.11 -15.92
C TRP A 284 -10.94 -0.75 -16.07
N ARG A 285 -11.20 -0.03 -17.17
CA ARG A 285 -10.68 1.33 -17.36
C ARG A 285 -11.24 2.27 -16.30
N LEU A 286 -12.55 2.20 -16.02
CA LEU A 286 -13.18 3.01 -14.97
C LEU A 286 -12.57 2.73 -13.58
N TYR A 287 -12.32 1.47 -13.24
CA TYR A 287 -11.64 1.09 -12.00
C TYR A 287 -10.24 1.71 -11.89
N ASN A 288 -9.50 1.76 -12.99
CA ASN A 288 -8.19 2.40 -13.02
C ASN A 288 -8.28 3.93 -12.92
N LEU A 289 -9.32 4.58 -13.43
CA LEU A 289 -9.56 6.01 -13.16
C LEU A 289 -9.85 6.25 -11.67
N PHE A 290 -10.67 5.41 -11.05
CA PHE A 290 -11.02 5.51 -9.62
C PHE A 290 -9.80 5.31 -8.72
N THR A 291 -9.04 4.25 -8.95
CA THR A 291 -7.83 3.95 -8.17
C THR A 291 -6.71 4.95 -8.47
N GLY A 292 -6.64 5.50 -9.68
CA GLY A 292 -5.75 6.61 -10.06
C GLY A 292 -6.06 7.87 -9.25
N ALA A 293 -7.32 8.30 -9.21
CA ALA A 293 -7.75 9.41 -8.37
C ALA A 293 -7.51 9.15 -6.86
N ASN A 294 -7.59 7.89 -6.43
CA ASN A 294 -7.31 7.50 -5.05
C ASN A 294 -5.84 7.69 -4.63
N LYS A 295 -4.89 7.78 -5.57
CA LYS A 295 -3.48 8.11 -5.26
C LYS A 295 -3.29 9.48 -4.62
N MET A 296 -4.31 10.33 -4.73
CA MET A 296 -4.37 11.64 -4.09
C MET A 296 -4.92 11.59 -2.66
N SER A 297 -5.26 10.42 -2.13
CA SER A 297 -5.69 10.23 -0.75
C SER A 297 -4.54 10.38 0.24
N TYR A 298 -4.85 10.82 1.46
CA TYR A 298 -3.96 10.68 2.60
C TYR A 298 -3.68 9.20 2.89
N ILE A 299 -2.47 8.93 3.39
CA ILE A 299 -1.99 7.58 3.76
C ILE A 299 -3.06 6.80 4.55
N ASP A 300 -3.69 7.44 5.54
CA ASP A 300 -4.62 6.80 6.46
C ASP A 300 -5.85 6.20 5.76
N ASN A 301 -6.31 6.82 4.67
CA ASN A 301 -7.54 6.44 3.97
C ASN A 301 -7.27 5.71 2.65
N PHE A 302 -6.00 5.65 2.22
CA PHE A 302 -5.64 5.20 0.88
C PHE A 302 -6.08 3.76 0.61
N LEU A 303 -5.77 2.83 1.52
CA LEU A 303 -6.10 1.41 1.36
C LEU A 303 -7.61 1.15 1.47
N ASP A 304 -8.30 1.75 2.44
CA ASP A 304 -9.75 1.59 2.62
C ASP A 304 -10.52 2.09 1.39
N ARG A 305 -10.11 3.23 0.82
CA ARG A 305 -10.68 3.73 -0.43
C ARG A 305 -10.34 2.86 -1.63
N ASN A 306 -9.18 2.21 -1.64
CA ASN A 306 -8.83 1.27 -2.71
C ASN A 306 -9.79 0.08 -2.73
N VAL A 307 -10.03 -0.52 -1.56
CA VAL A 307 -11.03 -1.59 -1.38
C VAL A 307 -12.42 -1.09 -1.72
N GLY A 308 -12.78 0.12 -1.28
CA GLY A 308 -14.07 0.72 -1.63
C GLY A 308 -14.24 0.93 -3.14
N CYS A 309 -13.18 1.29 -3.88
CA CYS A 309 -13.22 1.35 -5.35
C CYS A 309 -13.47 -0.03 -5.96
N GLN A 310 -12.83 -1.08 -5.44
CA GLN A 310 -13.03 -2.45 -5.92
C GLN A 310 -14.47 -2.91 -5.67
N GLN A 311 -14.99 -2.69 -4.48
CA GLN A 311 -16.37 -3.03 -4.11
C GLN A 311 -17.39 -2.26 -4.96
N PHE A 312 -17.18 -0.95 -5.15
CA PHE A 312 -18.08 -0.12 -5.94
C PHE A 312 -18.14 -0.57 -7.41
N ILE A 313 -16.98 -0.78 -8.05
CA ILE A 313 -16.93 -1.25 -9.44
C ILE A 313 -17.46 -2.68 -9.57
N GLY A 314 -17.16 -3.56 -8.60
CA GLY A 314 -17.74 -4.91 -8.54
C GLY A 314 -19.28 -4.87 -8.48
N GLY A 315 -19.83 -4.01 -7.64
CA GLY A 315 -21.29 -3.79 -7.55
C GLY A 315 -21.90 -3.28 -8.84
N LEU A 316 -21.22 -2.39 -9.58
CA LEU A 316 -21.64 -1.97 -10.91
C LEU A 316 -21.61 -3.14 -11.91
N ASN A 317 -20.56 -3.96 -11.88
CA ASN A 317 -20.40 -5.10 -12.77
C ASN A 317 -21.53 -6.12 -12.57
N GLU A 318 -21.84 -6.45 -11.31
CA GLU A 318 -22.95 -7.33 -10.98
C GLU A 318 -24.31 -6.75 -11.39
N ALA A 319 -24.51 -5.45 -11.15
CA ALA A 319 -25.78 -4.79 -11.47
C ALA A 319 -26.04 -4.77 -12.98
N ILE A 320 -25.04 -4.37 -13.77
CA ILE A 320 -25.17 -4.28 -15.23
C ILE A 320 -25.23 -5.69 -15.83
N GLY A 321 -24.36 -6.60 -15.39
CA GLY A 321 -24.30 -7.96 -15.92
C GLY A 321 -25.53 -8.82 -15.60
N LEU A 322 -26.14 -8.63 -14.43
CA LEU A 322 -27.34 -9.36 -13.99
C LEU A 322 -28.64 -8.57 -14.18
N ASN A 323 -28.58 -7.40 -14.82
CA ASN A 323 -29.70 -6.47 -15.00
C ASN A 323 -30.44 -6.17 -13.68
N LYS A 324 -29.69 -6.00 -12.59
CA LYS A 324 -30.20 -5.65 -11.26
C LYS A 324 -30.17 -4.13 -11.08
N HIS A 325 -31.07 -3.63 -10.24
CA HIS A 325 -31.09 -2.23 -9.85
C HIS A 325 -29.80 -1.85 -9.08
N HIS A 326 -29.22 -0.70 -9.42
CA HIS A 326 -28.11 -0.12 -8.68
C HIS A 326 -28.19 1.41 -8.77
N TRP A 327 -28.37 2.06 -7.62
CA TRP A 327 -28.74 3.48 -7.53
C TRP A 327 -27.83 4.45 -8.31
N PHE A 328 -26.55 4.11 -8.49
CA PHE A 328 -25.60 4.95 -9.24
C PHE A 328 -25.73 4.85 -10.77
N VAL A 329 -26.39 3.82 -11.30
CA VAL A 329 -26.59 3.62 -12.75
C VAL A 329 -28.07 3.57 -13.15
N SER A 330 -28.97 3.50 -12.17
CA SER A 330 -30.43 3.54 -12.35
C SER A 330 -31.00 4.95 -12.48
#